data_AF-A0A7K4JNY1-F1
#
_entry.id   AF-A0A7K4JNY1-F1
#
_cell.length_a   1.000
_cell.length_b   1.000
_cell.length_c   1.000
_cell.angle_alpha   90.00
_cell.angle_beta   90.00
_cell.angle_gamma   90.00
#
_symmetry.space_group_name_H-M   'P 1'
#
loop_
_entity.id
_entity.type
_entity.pdbx_description
1 polymer ?
#
loop_
_entity_poly.entity_id
_entity_poly.type
_entity_poly.pdbx_seq_one_letter_code
_entity_poly.pdbx_strand_id
1 'polypeptide(L)'
;MEALFADPRNETRKRELGGKDPSPPELLKKIEQLEEELVQKEEKLLETDFLYEHVSRLTERTRAMAEDGKWDKLLLAKRTNDLQKKIKDRTWKMKALVAELSMRKALAIKLQQEMGNKKQFLMIVSSRVDQGLPPPKETENEWLKVLRNEKMQKEAAEAKAKRAAEEEQAALTGCVRTTACIPEDEYSLPLLQAYGVLAPFKPSEPGSSVRHFRKPVVKSTEI
;
A
#
# COMPACT_ATOMS: atom_id res chain seq x y z
N MET A 1 -23.23 -56.10 -79.58
CA MET A 1 -23.85 -56.68 -78.37
C MET A 1 -24.47 -55.63 -77.44
N GLU A 2 -24.71 -54.38 -77.88
CA GLU A 2 -25.28 -53.32 -77.01
C GLU A 2 -26.79 -53.06 -77.22
N ALA A 3 -27.37 -53.46 -78.35
CA ALA A 3 -28.79 -53.20 -78.64
C ALA A 3 -29.77 -54.01 -77.76
N LEU A 4 -29.33 -55.12 -77.16
CA LEU A 4 -30.17 -55.97 -76.27
C LEU A 4 -30.34 -55.37 -74.86
N PHE A 5 -29.47 -54.44 -74.46
CA PHE A 5 -29.51 -53.83 -73.13
C PHE A 5 -30.30 -52.50 -73.09
N ALA A 6 -30.64 -51.93 -74.26
CA ALA A 6 -31.38 -50.69 -74.41
C ALA A 6 -32.88 -50.89 -74.73
N ASP A 7 -33.34 -52.15 -74.84
CA ASP A 7 -34.74 -52.44 -75.14
C ASP A 7 -35.62 -52.33 -73.87
N PRO A 8 -36.57 -51.38 -73.81
CA PRO A 8 -37.47 -51.20 -72.67
C PRO A 8 -38.48 -52.36 -72.49
N ARG A 9 -38.52 -53.32 -73.41
CA ARG A 9 -39.37 -54.53 -73.32
C ARG A 9 -38.69 -55.72 -72.63
N ASN A 10 -37.45 -55.59 -72.18
CA ASN A 10 -36.69 -56.68 -71.59
C ASN A 10 -37.17 -56.98 -70.14
N GLU A 11 -37.88 -58.09 -69.96
CA GLU A 11 -38.50 -58.52 -68.69
C GLU A 11 -37.49 -58.68 -67.54
N THR A 12 -36.24 -59.05 -67.85
CA THR A 12 -35.18 -59.27 -66.84
C THR A 12 -34.65 -58.00 -66.17
N ARG A 13 -35.02 -56.80 -66.68
CA ARG A 13 -34.59 -55.49 -66.12
C ARG A 13 -35.68 -54.80 -65.31
N LYS A 14 -36.93 -55.28 -65.35
CA LYS A 14 -38.06 -54.70 -64.60
C LYS A 14 -37.99 -55.19 -63.16
N ARG A 15 -37.73 -54.27 -62.23
CA ARG A 15 -37.97 -54.52 -60.80
C ARG A 15 -39.42 -54.14 -60.53
N GLU A 16 -40.27 -55.12 -60.25
CA GLU A 16 -41.60 -54.85 -59.70
C GLU A 16 -41.42 -54.18 -58.34
N LEU A 17 -41.49 -52.85 -58.34
CA LEU A 17 -41.63 -52.08 -57.12
C LEU A 17 -43.08 -52.30 -56.69
N GLY A 18 -43.28 -53.34 -55.87
CA GLY A 18 -44.60 -53.66 -55.35
C GLY A 18 -45.29 -52.44 -54.76
N GLY A 19 -46.60 -52.37 -54.98
CA GLY A 19 -47.45 -51.25 -54.65
C GLY A 19 -48.72 -51.35 -55.48
N LYS A 20 -49.86 -50.95 -54.92
CA LYS A 20 -51.08 -50.80 -55.70
C LYS A 20 -51.22 -49.34 -56.07
N ASP A 21 -51.48 -49.07 -57.34
CA ASP A 21 -51.88 -47.74 -57.76
C ASP A 21 -53.23 -47.42 -57.11
N PRO A 22 -53.30 -46.37 -56.27
CA PRO A 22 -54.54 -46.03 -55.61
C PRO A 22 -55.57 -45.64 -56.68
N SER A 23 -56.78 -46.16 -56.52
CA SER A 23 -57.89 -45.80 -57.38
C SER A 23 -58.23 -44.31 -57.22
N PRO A 24 -58.82 -43.66 -58.24
CA PRO A 24 -59.24 -42.26 -58.16
C PRO A 24 -60.01 -41.88 -56.87
N PRO A 25 -60.95 -42.71 -56.35
CA PRO A 25 -61.62 -42.40 -55.08
C PRO A 25 -60.72 -42.54 -53.84
N GLU A 26 -59.71 -43.42 -53.85
CA GLU A 26 -58.73 -43.52 -52.76
C GLU A 26 -57.80 -42.31 -52.72
N LEU A 27 -57.41 -41.79 -53.88
CA LEU A 27 -56.66 -40.54 -54.00
C LEU A 27 -57.45 -39.35 -53.46
N LEU A 28 -58.73 -39.22 -53.81
CA LEU A 28 -59.60 -38.14 -53.32
C LEU A 28 -59.72 -38.18 -51.79
N LYS A 29 -59.95 -39.34 -51.19
CA LYS A 29 -59.97 -39.49 -49.73
C LYS A 29 -58.64 -39.11 -49.08
N LYS A 30 -57.53 -39.42 -49.74
CA LYS A 30 -56.19 -39.08 -49.24
C LYS A 30 -55.93 -37.57 -49.31
N ILE A 31 -56.40 -36.91 -50.37
CA ILE A 31 -56.33 -35.45 -50.50
C ILE A 31 -57.12 -34.79 -49.39
N GLU A 32 -58.37 -35.23 -49.16
CA GLU A 32 -59.26 -34.70 -48.12
C GLU A 32 -58.64 -34.84 -46.72
N GLN A 33 -58.05 -36.01 -46.42
CA GLN A 33 -57.30 -36.23 -45.18
C GLN A 33 -56.10 -35.26 -45.03
N LEU A 34 -55.34 -35.06 -46.10
CA LEU A 34 -54.17 -34.18 -46.08
C LEU A 34 -54.57 -32.71 -45.94
N GLU A 35 -55.71 -32.31 -46.50
CA GLU A 35 -56.27 -30.96 -46.34
C GLU A 35 -56.69 -30.72 -44.88
N GLU A 36 -57.38 -31.68 -44.24
CA GLU A 36 -57.70 -31.59 -42.81
C GLU A 36 -56.44 -31.49 -41.94
N GLU A 37 -55.43 -32.34 -42.21
CA GLU A 37 -54.16 -32.30 -41.49
C GLU A 37 -53.39 -31.00 -41.70
N LEU A 38 -53.48 -30.40 -42.90
CA LEU A 38 -52.85 -29.12 -43.22
C LEU A 38 -53.51 -28.00 -42.43
N VAL A 39 -54.85 -27.91 -42.43
CA VAL A 39 -55.60 -26.90 -41.68
C VAL A 39 -55.29 -26.99 -40.18
N GLN A 40 -55.25 -28.21 -39.62
CA GLN A 40 -54.89 -28.40 -38.21
C GLN A 40 -53.45 -27.95 -37.88
N LYS A 41 -52.52 -28.08 -38.83
CA LYS A 41 -51.14 -27.60 -38.64
C LYS A 41 -51.04 -26.10 -38.77
N GLU A 42 -51.78 -25.48 -39.67
CA GLU A 42 -51.82 -24.03 -39.84
C GLU A 42 -52.41 -23.35 -38.60
N GLU A 43 -53.49 -23.89 -38.03
CA GLU A 43 -54.07 -23.41 -36.78
C GLU A 43 -53.07 -23.47 -35.63
N LYS A 44 -52.41 -24.63 -35.44
CA LYS A 44 -51.36 -24.79 -34.43
C LYS A 44 -50.18 -23.84 -34.64
N LEU A 45 -49.80 -23.60 -35.89
CA LEU A 45 -48.69 -22.70 -36.22
C LEU A 45 -49.03 -21.26 -35.81
N LEU A 46 -50.25 -20.81 -36.12
CA LEU A 46 -50.76 -19.50 -35.69
C LEU A 46 -50.81 -19.36 -34.17
N GLU A 47 -51.25 -20.39 -33.44
CA GLU A 47 -51.22 -20.39 -31.98
C GLU A 47 -49.79 -20.27 -31.45
N THR A 48 -48.85 -21.03 -32.02
CA THR A 48 -47.45 -20.98 -31.60
C THR A 48 -46.79 -19.63 -31.89
N ASP A 49 -47.11 -19.01 -33.03
CA ASP A 49 -46.60 -17.68 -33.39
C ASP A 49 -47.11 -16.60 -32.44
N PHE A 50 -48.41 -16.65 -32.09
CA PHE A 50 -48.99 -15.74 -31.09
C PHE A 50 -48.32 -15.90 -29.72
N LEU A 51 -48.12 -17.15 -29.27
CA LEU A 51 -47.42 -17.44 -28.02
C LEU A 51 -45.96 -16.95 -28.07
N TYR A 52 -45.27 -17.17 -29.19
CA TYR A 52 -43.89 -16.71 -29.38
C TYR A 52 -43.77 -15.19 -29.31
N GLU A 53 -44.66 -14.44 -29.96
CA GLU A 53 -44.69 -12.99 -29.88
C GLU A 53 -44.91 -12.53 -28.43
N HIS A 54 -45.84 -13.17 -27.73
CA HIS A 54 -46.15 -12.84 -26.35
C HIS A 54 -44.95 -13.08 -25.41
N VAL A 55 -44.29 -14.24 -25.54
CA VAL A 55 -43.09 -14.59 -24.76
C VAL A 55 -41.92 -13.65 -25.10
N SER A 56 -41.73 -13.31 -26.38
CA SER A 56 -40.69 -12.40 -26.83
C SER A 56 -40.86 -11.01 -26.20
N ARG A 57 -42.09 -10.47 -26.25
CA ARG A 57 -42.42 -9.18 -25.63
C ARG A 57 -42.21 -9.18 -24.11
N LEU A 58 -42.61 -10.25 -23.43
CA LEU A 58 -42.37 -10.42 -21.99
C LEU A 58 -40.87 -10.47 -21.66
N THR A 59 -40.10 -11.18 -22.48
CA THR A 59 -38.66 -11.33 -22.31
C THR A 59 -37.95 -10.00 -22.51
N GLU A 60 -38.30 -9.23 -23.55
CA GLU A 60 -37.74 -7.90 -23.80
C GLU A 60 -38.05 -6.92 -22.68
N ARG A 61 -39.30 -6.88 -22.19
CA ARG A 61 -39.68 -6.04 -21.05
C ARG A 61 -38.87 -6.38 -19.80
N THR A 62 -38.73 -7.68 -19.50
CA THR A 62 -37.96 -8.15 -18.35
C THR A 62 -36.48 -7.78 -18.50
N ARG A 63 -35.93 -7.91 -19.71
CA ARG A 63 -34.55 -7.50 -20.01
C ARG A 63 -34.36 -5.99 -19.81
N ALA A 64 -35.26 -5.17 -20.32
CA ALA A 64 -35.19 -3.71 -20.16
C ALA A 64 -35.22 -3.31 -18.68
N MET A 65 -36.12 -3.88 -17.89
CA MET A 65 -36.16 -3.66 -16.43
C MET A 65 -34.90 -4.12 -15.72
N ALA A 66 -34.31 -5.24 -16.15
CA ALA A 66 -33.07 -5.75 -15.58
C ALA A 66 -31.88 -4.84 -15.88
N GLU A 67 -31.77 -4.31 -17.11
CA GLU A 67 -30.70 -3.37 -17.48
C GLU A 67 -30.83 -2.03 -16.74
N ASP A 68 -32.04 -1.49 -16.63
CA ASP A 68 -32.30 -0.24 -15.90
C ASP A 68 -31.89 -0.39 -14.41
N GLY A 69 -32.31 -1.50 -13.78
CA GLY A 69 -31.95 -1.81 -12.40
C GLY A 69 -30.46 -2.07 -12.17
N LYS A 70 -29.65 -2.40 -13.20
CA LYS A 70 -28.20 -2.54 -13.04
C LYS A 70 -27.52 -1.19 -12.80
N TRP A 71 -27.94 -0.14 -13.51
CA TRP A 71 -27.35 1.19 -13.38
C TRP A 71 -27.60 1.77 -11.99
N ASP A 72 -28.82 1.66 -11.48
CA ASP A 72 -29.17 2.11 -10.14
C ASP A 72 -28.38 1.37 -9.06
N LYS A 73 -28.28 0.05 -9.17
CA LYS A 73 -27.46 -0.77 -8.25
C LYS A 73 -26.00 -0.37 -8.28
N LEU A 74 -25.43 -0.15 -9.46
CA LEU A 74 -24.05 0.29 -9.61
C LEU A 74 -23.82 1.67 -8.98
N LEU A 75 -24.73 2.61 -9.21
CA LEU A 75 -24.67 3.95 -8.63
C LEU A 75 -24.73 3.90 -7.10
N LEU A 76 -25.65 3.09 -6.55
CA LEU A 76 -25.78 2.89 -5.11
C LEU A 76 -24.51 2.25 -4.51
N ALA A 77 -23.93 1.24 -5.19
CA ALA A 77 -22.69 0.60 -4.76
C ALA A 77 -21.52 1.60 -4.72
N LYS A 78 -21.37 2.44 -5.75
CA LYS A 78 -20.33 3.50 -5.77
C LYS A 78 -20.51 4.49 -4.61
N ARG A 79 -21.72 5.02 -4.41
CA ARG A 79 -22.02 5.94 -3.29
C ARG A 79 -21.72 5.30 -1.93
N THR A 80 -22.07 4.03 -1.77
CA THR A 80 -21.81 3.28 -0.53
C THR A 80 -20.30 3.13 -0.29
N ASN A 81 -19.53 2.79 -1.32
CA ASN A 81 -18.07 2.70 -1.22
C ASN A 81 -17.42 4.04 -0.86
N ASP A 82 -17.89 5.15 -1.44
CA ASP A 82 -17.40 6.49 -1.11
C ASP A 82 -17.68 6.86 0.35
N LEU A 83 -18.88 6.53 0.85
CA LEU A 83 -19.23 6.74 2.26
C LEU A 83 -18.37 5.87 3.18
N GLN A 84 -18.14 4.60 2.85
CA GLN A 84 -17.26 3.73 3.61
C GLN A 84 -15.83 4.29 3.67
N LYS A 85 -15.31 4.82 2.56
CA LYS A 85 -13.99 5.47 2.52
C LYS A 85 -13.95 6.68 3.47
N LYS A 86 -14.95 7.58 3.40
CA LYS A 86 -15.06 8.74 4.29
C LYS A 86 -15.14 8.34 5.77
N ILE A 87 -15.89 7.28 6.10
CA ILE A 87 -15.99 6.75 7.46
C ILE A 87 -14.63 6.23 7.94
N LYS A 88 -13.92 5.47 7.11
CA LYS A 88 -12.58 4.98 7.44
C LYS A 88 -11.63 6.13 7.70
N ASP A 89 -11.58 7.13 6.82
CA ASP A 89 -10.70 8.29 6.96
C ASP A 89 -10.99 9.07 8.26
N ARG A 90 -12.27 9.29 8.59
CA ARG A 90 -12.67 9.92 9.85
C ARG A 90 -12.29 9.08 11.05
N THR A 91 -12.43 7.76 10.98
CA THR A 91 -12.03 6.83 12.05
C THR A 91 -10.52 6.88 12.29
N TRP A 92 -9.71 6.94 11.24
CA TRP A 92 -8.26 7.11 11.36
C TRP A 92 -7.90 8.43 12.04
N LYS A 93 -8.52 9.54 11.62
CA LYS A 93 -8.33 10.85 12.25
C LYS A 93 -8.75 10.82 13.73
N MET A 94 -9.87 10.19 14.05
CA MET A 94 -10.32 10.02 15.44
C MET A 94 -9.29 9.25 16.27
N LYS A 95 -8.78 8.12 15.76
CA LYS A 95 -7.74 7.34 16.45
C LYS A 95 -6.49 8.16 16.71
N ALA A 96 -6.03 8.94 15.73
CA ALA A 96 -4.87 9.82 15.89
C ALA A 96 -5.09 10.86 16.99
N LEU A 97 -6.26 11.52 17.00
CA LEU A 97 -6.62 12.50 18.04
C LEU A 97 -6.72 11.86 19.43
N VAL A 98 -7.28 10.65 19.53
CA VAL A 98 -7.35 9.90 20.80
C VAL A 98 -5.95 9.57 21.32
N ALA A 99 -5.04 9.14 20.45
CA ALA A 99 -3.65 8.90 20.84
C ALA A 99 -2.96 10.17 21.33
N GLU A 100 -3.14 11.29 20.62
CA GLU A 100 -2.60 12.59 21.02
C GLU A 100 -3.16 13.03 22.39
N LEU A 101 -4.47 12.94 22.59
CA LEU A 101 -5.10 13.24 23.88
C LEU A 101 -4.57 12.35 25.00
N SER A 102 -4.35 11.06 24.73
CA SER A 102 -3.77 10.13 25.69
C SER A 102 -2.35 10.53 26.09
N MET A 103 -1.51 10.95 25.13
CA MET A 103 -0.16 11.44 25.41
C MET A 103 -0.19 12.71 26.26
N ARG A 104 -1.05 13.67 25.90
CA ARG A 104 -1.23 14.91 26.67
C ARG A 104 -1.73 14.64 28.09
N LYS A 105 -2.69 13.73 28.25
CA LYS A 105 -3.18 13.29 29.56
C LYS A 105 -2.06 12.67 30.40
N ALA A 106 -1.25 11.78 29.81
CA ALA A 106 -0.12 11.19 30.49
C ALA A 106 0.91 12.26 30.94
N LEU A 107 1.17 13.24 30.09
CA LEU A 107 2.05 14.37 30.43
C LEU A 107 1.48 15.23 31.56
N ALA A 108 0.18 15.54 31.54
CA ALA A 108 -0.47 16.29 32.62
C ALA A 108 -0.37 15.56 33.96
N ILE A 109 -0.59 14.24 33.98
CA ILE A 109 -0.44 13.40 35.18
C ILE A 109 1.00 13.45 35.71
N LYS A 110 2.01 13.32 34.82
CA LYS A 110 3.42 13.41 35.21
C LYS A 110 3.75 14.76 35.84
N LEU A 111 3.33 15.86 35.22
CA LEU A 111 3.55 17.21 35.75
C LEU A 111 2.86 17.43 37.10
N GLN A 112 1.64 16.90 37.26
CA GLN A 112 0.93 16.96 38.53
C GLN A 112 1.67 16.18 39.63
N GLN A 113 2.22 15.01 39.31
CA GLN A 113 3.04 14.24 40.23
C GLN A 113 4.34 14.99 40.60
N GLU A 114 5.04 15.57 39.62
CA GLU A 114 6.24 16.37 39.88
C GLU A 114 5.97 17.59 40.75
N MET A 115 4.85 18.29 40.50
CA MET A 115 4.42 19.42 41.33
C MET A 115 4.19 18.97 42.78
N GLY A 116 3.49 17.84 42.97
CA GLY A 116 3.26 17.25 44.28
C GLY A 116 4.56 16.92 45.01
N ASN A 117 5.48 16.24 44.33
CA ASN A 117 6.80 15.88 44.86
C ASN A 117 7.62 17.11 45.25
N LYS A 118 7.68 18.13 44.38
CA LYS A 118 8.38 19.39 44.66
C LYS A 118 7.76 20.16 45.82
N LYS A 119 6.42 20.21 45.90
CA LYS A 119 5.71 20.84 47.01
C LYS A 119 6.01 20.14 48.34
N GLN A 120 5.98 18.81 48.36
CA GLN A 120 6.33 18.02 49.54
C GLN A 120 7.79 18.26 49.96
N PHE A 121 8.70 18.26 49.00
CA PHE A 121 10.11 18.56 49.24
C PHE A 121 10.31 19.95 49.84
N LEU A 122 9.68 21.00 49.27
CA LEU A 122 9.74 22.36 49.80
C LEU A 122 9.17 22.45 51.22
N MET A 123 8.08 21.75 51.51
CA MET A 123 7.50 21.69 52.85
C MET A 123 8.49 21.10 53.87
N ILE A 124 9.17 20.01 53.51
CA ILE A 124 10.20 19.39 54.36
C ILE A 124 11.37 20.35 54.60
N VAL A 125 11.88 20.98 53.54
CA VAL A 125 13.00 21.92 53.65
C VAL A 125 12.61 23.13 54.49
N SER A 126 11.45 23.73 54.25
CA SER A 126 10.96 24.88 55.02
C SER A 126 10.85 24.53 56.49
N SER A 127 10.23 23.39 56.82
CA SER A 127 10.10 22.94 58.21
C SER A 127 11.46 22.72 58.89
N ARG A 128 12.47 22.22 58.17
CA ARG A 128 13.83 22.07 58.70
C ARG A 128 14.51 23.41 58.93
N VAL A 129 14.36 24.35 57.99
CA VAL A 129 14.90 25.70 58.11
C VAL A 129 14.29 26.42 59.31
N ASP A 130 12.98 26.31 59.52
CA ASP A 130 12.28 26.87 60.68
C ASP A 130 12.81 26.27 62.01
N GLN A 131 13.25 25.01 61.99
CA GLN A 131 13.87 24.32 63.12
C GLN A 131 15.39 24.56 63.23
N GLY A 132 15.99 25.34 62.33
CA GLY A 132 17.44 25.57 62.27
C GLY A 132 18.27 24.33 61.89
N LEU A 133 17.63 23.30 61.33
CA LEU A 133 18.28 22.07 60.89
C LEU A 133 18.87 22.21 59.48
N PRO A 134 19.97 21.52 59.17
CA PRO A 134 20.57 21.57 57.84
C PRO A 134 19.64 20.97 56.76
N PRO A 135 19.74 21.47 55.51
CA PRO A 135 19.02 20.90 54.37
C PRO A 135 19.26 19.39 54.21
N PRO A 136 18.36 18.67 53.53
CA PRO A 136 18.56 17.25 53.22
C PRO A 136 19.89 17.01 52.50
N LYS A 137 20.56 15.89 52.83
CA LYS A 137 21.87 15.50 52.25
C LYS A 137 21.84 15.42 50.71
N GLU A 138 20.70 15.04 50.15
CA GLU A 138 20.50 14.98 48.69
C GLU A 138 20.65 16.36 48.04
N THR A 139 20.08 17.39 48.66
CA THR A 139 20.16 18.79 48.19
C THR A 139 21.58 19.32 48.27
N GLU A 140 22.31 19.01 49.34
CA GLU A 140 23.72 19.36 49.49
C GLU A 140 24.59 18.70 48.41
N ASN A 141 24.34 17.43 48.12
CA ASN A 141 25.06 16.71 47.07
C ASN A 141 24.76 17.30 45.68
N GLU A 142 23.52 17.68 45.39
CA GLU A 142 23.15 18.36 44.15
C GLU A 142 23.83 19.72 44.02
N TRP A 143 23.87 20.50 45.10
CA TRP A 143 24.56 21.78 45.13
C TRP A 143 26.07 21.64 44.84
N LEU A 144 26.73 20.67 45.47
CA LEU A 144 28.14 20.39 45.21
C LEU A 144 28.40 19.96 43.76
N LYS A 145 27.47 19.25 43.12
CA LYS A 145 27.56 18.92 41.69
C LYS A 145 27.47 20.17 40.82
N VAL A 146 26.54 21.08 41.12
CA VAL A 146 26.40 22.36 40.39
C VAL A 146 27.70 23.17 40.46
N LEU A 147 28.27 23.34 41.65
CA LEU A 147 29.53 24.05 41.83
C LEU A 147 30.70 23.44 41.03
N ARG A 148 30.79 22.10 41.00
CA ARG A 148 31.80 21.40 40.19
C ARG A 148 31.60 21.64 38.70
N ASN A 149 30.36 21.56 38.23
CA ASN A 149 30.02 21.78 36.83
C ASN A 149 30.30 23.22 36.41
N GLU A 150 29.95 24.20 37.24
CA GLU A 150 30.26 25.61 36.97
C GLU A 150 31.77 25.86 36.87
N LYS A 151 32.56 25.27 37.77
CA LYS A 151 34.02 25.35 37.72
C LYS A 151 34.56 24.77 36.41
N MET A 152 34.10 23.57 36.04
CA MET A 152 34.50 22.92 34.80
C MET A 152 34.11 23.74 33.55
N GLN A 153 32.91 24.34 33.54
CA GLN A 153 32.46 25.19 32.44
C GLN A 153 33.29 26.47 32.33
N LYS A 154 33.66 27.10 33.45
CA LYS A 154 34.56 28.25 33.48
C LYS A 154 35.94 27.89 32.93
N GLU A 155 36.53 26.80 33.40
CA GLU A 155 37.83 26.32 32.90
C GLU A 155 37.80 25.99 31.40
N ALA A 156 36.71 25.37 30.92
CA ALA A 156 36.53 25.06 29.50
C ALA A 156 36.37 26.34 28.65
N ALA A 157 35.62 27.33 29.15
CA ALA A 157 35.46 28.62 28.50
C ALA A 157 36.78 29.40 28.43
N GLU A 158 37.55 29.41 29.53
CA GLU A 158 38.88 30.02 29.58
C GLU A 158 39.87 29.31 28.64
N ALA A 159 39.88 27.98 28.60
CA ALA A 159 40.72 27.22 27.69
C ALA A 159 40.34 27.45 26.21
N LYS A 160 39.05 27.66 25.93
CA LYS A 160 38.58 28.02 24.59
C LYS A 160 38.96 29.45 24.22
N ALA A 161 38.85 30.40 25.15
CA ALA A 161 39.26 31.79 24.94
C ALA A 161 40.78 31.92 24.72
N LYS A 162 41.58 31.19 25.50
CA LYS A 162 43.05 31.12 25.31
C LYS A 162 43.41 30.56 23.93
N ARG A 163 42.80 29.45 23.52
CA ARG A 163 43.01 28.88 22.18
C ARG A 163 42.62 29.84 21.06
N ALA A 164 41.53 30.57 21.21
CA ALA A 164 41.11 31.57 20.22
C ALA A 164 42.09 32.76 20.13
N ALA A 165 42.59 33.25 21.28
CA ALA A 165 43.60 34.31 21.31
C ALA A 165 44.95 33.85 20.74
N GLU A 166 45.37 32.62 21.02
CA GLU A 166 46.57 32.00 20.43
C GLU A 166 46.43 31.85 18.90
N GLU A 167 45.24 31.47 18.41
CA GLU A 167 44.95 31.39 16.97
C GLU A 167 44.96 32.76 16.29
N GLU A 168 44.41 33.79 16.93
CA GLU A 168 44.45 35.19 16.46
C GLU A 168 45.89 35.73 16.44
N GLN A 169 46.68 35.47 17.48
CA GLN A 169 48.09 35.86 17.55
C GLN A 169 48.96 35.10 16.53
N ALA A 170 48.66 33.82 16.29
CA ALA A 170 49.31 33.04 15.23
C ALA A 170 48.95 33.56 13.83
N ALA A 171 47.72 34.04 13.63
CA ALA A 171 47.30 34.70 12.39
C ALA A 171 48.01 36.05 12.16
N LEU A 172 48.25 36.83 13.22
CA LEU A 172 48.98 38.10 13.17
C LEU A 172 50.50 37.95 12.92
N THR A 173 51.10 36.84 13.35
CA THR A 173 52.56 36.59 13.20
C THR A 173 52.96 36.13 11.78
N GLY A 174 52.02 36.10 10.83
CA GLY A 174 52.31 35.79 9.42
C GLY A 174 52.82 34.36 9.19
N CYS A 175 52.62 33.44 10.14
CA CYS A 175 52.87 32.03 9.89
C CYS A 175 51.72 31.47 9.04
N VAL A 176 51.83 31.67 7.72
CA VAL A 176 51.02 30.98 6.74
C VAL A 176 51.25 29.49 6.94
N ARG A 177 50.26 28.76 7.44
CA ARG A 177 50.22 27.30 7.32
C ARG A 177 50.06 26.98 5.83
N THR A 178 51.18 26.91 5.12
CA THR A 178 51.22 26.56 3.70
C THR A 178 50.93 25.06 3.57
N THR A 179 49.65 24.69 3.42
CA THR A 179 49.28 23.36 2.91
C THR A 179 49.28 23.32 1.38
N ALA A 180 49.89 24.30 0.71
CA ALA A 180 49.97 24.38 -0.74
C ALA A 180 51.37 24.84 -1.16
N CYS A 181 52.28 23.90 -1.36
CA CYS A 181 53.42 24.08 -2.25
C CYS A 181 53.04 23.44 -3.58
N ILE A 182 52.84 24.26 -4.63
CA ILE A 182 52.78 23.78 -6.01
C ILE A 182 54.20 23.96 -6.58
N PRO A 183 54.91 22.89 -6.96
CA PRO A 183 56.19 23.03 -7.65
C PRO A 183 55.95 23.24 -9.15
N GLU A 184 56.43 24.37 -9.67
CA GLU A 184 56.70 24.56 -11.10
C GLU A 184 58.03 23.88 -11.45
N ASP A 185 58.04 22.56 -11.66
CA ASP A 185 59.04 21.94 -12.55
C ASP A 185 58.67 20.49 -12.92
N GLU A 186 58.87 20.13 -14.19
CA GLU A 186 58.39 18.88 -14.83
C GLU A 186 59.22 17.62 -14.50
N TYR A 187 60.24 17.71 -13.64
CA TYR A 187 61.18 16.59 -13.37
C TYR A 187 61.53 16.35 -11.90
N SER A 188 60.66 16.71 -10.95
CA SER A 188 60.86 16.36 -9.53
C SER A 188 59.92 15.24 -9.08
N LEU A 189 60.50 14.20 -8.47
CA LEU A 189 59.76 13.08 -7.86
C LEU A 189 58.63 13.60 -6.94
N PRO A 190 57.43 13.00 -6.97
CA PRO A 190 56.33 13.45 -6.12
C PRO A 190 56.71 13.21 -4.65
N LEU A 191 56.95 14.31 -3.93
CA LEU A 191 57.11 14.27 -2.48
C LEU A 191 55.83 13.74 -1.84
N LEU A 192 56.01 12.91 -0.80
CA LEU A 192 54.93 12.35 0.02
C LEU A 192 53.95 13.46 0.43
N GLN A 193 52.75 13.42 -0.16
CA GLN A 193 51.64 14.28 0.22
C GLN A 193 51.29 13.99 1.68
N ALA A 194 51.64 14.91 2.59
CA ALA A 194 51.25 14.84 3.98
C ALA A 194 49.74 15.11 4.05
N TYR A 195 48.94 14.04 4.04
CA TYR A 195 47.51 14.18 4.25
C TYR A 195 47.28 14.72 5.67
N GLY A 196 46.79 15.96 5.76
CA GLY A 196 46.46 16.59 7.02
C GLY A 196 45.25 15.93 7.71
N VAL A 197 44.35 16.72 8.28
CA VAL A 197 43.14 16.24 8.99
C VAL A 197 42.21 15.39 8.10
N LEU A 198 42.41 15.38 6.79
CA LEU A 198 41.67 14.61 5.78
C LEU A 198 42.50 13.43 5.20
N ALA A 199 43.24 12.72 6.05
CA ALA A 199 43.90 11.47 5.65
C ALA A 199 42.88 10.45 5.11
N PRO A 200 43.20 9.72 4.02
CA PRO A 200 42.41 8.58 3.60
C PRO A 200 42.22 7.64 4.79
N PHE A 201 40.96 7.44 5.17
CA PHE A 201 40.59 6.68 6.36
C PHE A 201 41.14 5.26 6.23
N LYS A 202 42.07 4.88 7.11
CA LYS A 202 42.46 3.48 7.28
C LYS A 202 41.33 2.83 8.08
N PRO A 203 40.54 1.89 7.51
CA PRO A 203 39.50 1.23 8.28
C PRO A 203 40.14 0.60 9.52
N SER A 204 39.64 0.94 10.70
CA SER A 204 40.09 0.31 11.94
C SER A 204 39.89 -1.19 11.82
N GLU A 205 40.88 -1.97 12.30
CA GLU A 205 40.76 -3.42 12.34
C GLU A 205 39.45 -3.80 13.04
N PRO A 206 38.64 -4.72 12.49
CA PRO A 206 37.36 -5.08 13.09
C PRO A 206 37.59 -5.51 14.55
N GLY A 207 37.13 -4.69 15.49
CA GLY A 207 37.23 -5.01 16.92
C GLY A 207 36.53 -6.34 17.21
N SER A 208 36.98 -7.07 18.24
CA SER A 208 36.43 -8.37 18.66
C SER A 208 34.88 -8.40 18.77
N SER A 209 34.27 -7.25 19.07
CA SER A 209 32.82 -7.04 19.14
C SER A 209 32.06 -7.25 17.82
N VAL A 210 32.71 -7.16 16.65
CA VAL A 210 32.03 -7.29 15.34
C VAL A 210 31.57 -8.73 15.07
N ARG A 211 32.12 -9.72 15.80
CA ARG A 211 31.70 -11.13 15.71
C ARG A 211 30.23 -11.37 16.10
N HIS A 212 29.61 -10.42 16.81
CA HIS A 212 28.25 -10.56 17.35
C HIS A 212 27.20 -9.79 16.53
N PHE A 213 27.62 -9.02 15.53
CA PHE A 213 26.71 -8.25 14.69
C PHE A 213 26.21 -9.10 13.52
N ARG A 214 24.97 -9.60 13.59
CA ARG A 214 24.31 -10.27 12.46
C ARG A 214 23.58 -9.24 11.60
N LYS A 215 23.93 -9.15 10.31
CA LYS A 215 23.20 -8.29 9.36
C LYS A 215 21.73 -8.76 9.29
N PRO A 216 20.74 -7.86 9.36
CA PRO A 216 19.34 -8.24 9.24
C PRO A 216 19.06 -8.81 7.85
N VAL A 217 18.40 -9.97 7.79
CA VAL A 217 17.97 -10.59 6.53
C VAL A 217 16.77 -9.82 6.01
N VAL A 218 16.96 -9.10 4.90
CA VAL A 218 15.88 -8.42 4.18
C VAL A 218 15.03 -9.50 3.51
N LYS A 219 13.77 -9.66 3.95
CA LYS A 219 12.82 -10.56 3.28
C LYS A 219 12.46 -9.95 1.93
N SER A 220 12.52 -10.75 0.87
CA SER A 220 11.99 -10.37 -0.44
C SER A 220 10.49 -10.15 -0.31
N THR A 221 10.04 -8.92 -0.56
CA THR A 221 8.62 -8.65 -0.79
C THR A 221 8.23 -9.27 -2.11
N GLU A 222 7.38 -10.30 -2.07
CA GLU A 222 6.67 -10.78 -3.25
C GLU A 222 5.77 -9.65 -3.76
N ILE A 223 5.89 -9.34 -5.06
CA ILE A 223 4.97 -8.48 -5.81
C ILE A 223 3.99 -9.39 -6.55
#